data_AF-A0A842T9G8-F1
#
_entry.id   AF-A0A842T9G8-F1
#
_cell.length_a   1.000
_cell.length_b   1.000
_cell.length_c   1.000
_cell.angle_alpha   90.00
_cell.angle_beta   90.00
_cell.angle_gamma   90.00
#
_symmetry.space_group_name_H-M   'P 1'
#
loop_
_entity.id
_entity.type
_entity.pdbx_description
1 polymer ?
#
loop_
_entity_poly.entity_id
_entity_poly.type
_entity_poly.pdbx_seq_one_letter_code
_entity_poly.pdbx_strand_id
1 'polypeptide(L)'
;MDFKDKISEIKTEIEQKKGKEWLGLQSTTEHQLESLIWYLDHPKITEYPKLLEEVINLYLKARESGFIKMEGIIRKLDQLQIKLGKHDYEKEDEPKKKLKFINYPQKIKDMKVKIELMLQSPYGTSLPESTRESLITLINYLNHPNLPSNKRLFDEIYEVYEQAKADDFLKMQSFKDMLNKIEIKLGSLSEDMKQFKTLEEKQADLEKEKEKLKEKERELEELKENYMKEKADLDVEHQNLEVERKKSAQIQKELREQEEKLEQDKKDLEQEREKIKKDKEAIKQERKELQEKWELIKSFEEKIEKLNELESNK
;
A
#
# COMPACT_ATOMS: atom_id res chain seq x y z
N MET A 1 -37.57 -20.58 -34.57
CA MET A 1 -38.23 -20.84 -33.28
C MET A 1 -37.17 -20.69 -32.22
N ASP A 2 -37.32 -19.71 -31.32
CA ASP A 2 -36.33 -19.41 -30.28
C ASP A 2 -36.27 -20.57 -29.27
N PHE A 3 -35.13 -20.76 -28.60
CA PHE A 3 -34.98 -21.81 -27.58
C PHE A 3 -36.00 -21.66 -26.45
N LYS A 4 -36.34 -20.42 -26.10
CA LYS A 4 -37.38 -20.10 -25.12
C LYS A 4 -38.76 -20.57 -25.54
N ASP A 5 -39.09 -20.48 -26.83
CA ASP A 5 -40.38 -20.93 -27.36
C ASP A 5 -40.49 -22.45 -27.28
N LYS A 6 -39.43 -23.16 -27.69
CA LYS A 6 -39.37 -24.64 -27.64
C LYS A 6 -39.44 -25.18 -26.21
N ILE A 7 -38.76 -24.53 -25.26
CA ILE A 7 -38.81 -24.90 -23.84
C ILE A 7 -40.22 -24.70 -23.28
N SER A 8 -40.87 -23.58 -23.61
CA SER A 8 -42.23 -23.29 -23.16
C SER A 8 -43.24 -24.30 -23.72
N GLU A 9 -43.08 -24.72 -24.97
CA GLU A 9 -43.90 -25.76 -25.60
C GLU A 9 -43.71 -27.13 -24.92
N ILE A 10 -42.47 -27.53 -24.66
CA ILE A 10 -42.15 -28.79 -23.94
C ILE A 10 -42.78 -28.80 -22.55
N LYS A 11 -42.63 -27.72 -21.79
CA LYS A 11 -43.21 -27.62 -20.43
C LYS A 11 -44.73 -27.72 -20.45
N THR A 12 -45.36 -26.95 -21.33
CA THR A 12 -46.81 -26.95 -21.47
C THR A 12 -47.31 -28.34 -21.86
N GLU A 13 -46.60 -29.05 -22.73
CA GLU A 13 -46.95 -30.41 -23.13
C GLU A 13 -46.83 -31.41 -21.97
N ILE A 14 -45.73 -31.38 -21.21
CA ILE A 14 -45.54 -32.28 -20.06
C ILE A 14 -46.60 -31.99 -18.98
N GLU A 15 -46.89 -30.72 -18.69
CA GLU A 15 -47.90 -30.31 -17.70
C GLU A 15 -49.34 -30.65 -18.13
N GLN A 16 -49.69 -30.47 -19.40
CA GLN A 16 -51.03 -30.80 -19.90
C GLN A 16 -51.29 -32.30 -19.93
N LYS A 17 -50.25 -33.09 -20.21
CA LYS A 17 -50.38 -34.54 -20.25
C LYS A 17 -50.40 -35.13 -18.85
N LYS A 18 -49.78 -34.48 -17.85
CA LYS A 18 -49.65 -34.95 -16.47
C LYS A 18 -50.97 -35.53 -15.93
N GLY A 19 -50.96 -36.80 -15.56
CA GLY A 19 -52.12 -37.53 -15.03
C GLY A 19 -53.26 -37.86 -16.01
N LYS A 20 -53.22 -37.42 -17.28
CA LYS A 20 -54.30 -37.65 -18.27
C LYS A 20 -53.90 -38.59 -19.42
N GLU A 21 -52.71 -38.42 -20.00
CA GLU A 21 -52.25 -39.21 -21.16
C GLU A 21 -51.14 -40.23 -20.81
N TRP A 22 -50.76 -40.33 -19.54
CA TRP A 22 -49.63 -41.17 -19.10
C TRP A 22 -50.07 -42.59 -18.72
N LEU A 23 -51.36 -42.90 -18.92
CA LEU A 23 -51.94 -44.22 -18.73
C LEU A 23 -51.24 -45.23 -19.66
N GLY A 24 -50.20 -45.87 -19.13
CA GLY A 24 -49.35 -46.84 -19.84
C GLY A 24 -47.84 -46.60 -19.68
N LEU A 25 -47.42 -45.45 -19.15
CA LEU A 25 -46.01 -45.15 -18.83
C LEU A 25 -45.66 -45.63 -17.42
N GLN A 26 -44.43 -46.13 -17.24
CA GLN A 26 -43.93 -46.49 -15.92
C GLN A 26 -43.82 -45.23 -15.05
N SER A 27 -44.16 -45.33 -13.76
CA SER A 27 -44.09 -44.22 -12.79
C SER A 27 -42.71 -43.56 -12.69
N THR A 28 -41.66 -44.30 -13.04
CA THR A 28 -40.28 -43.84 -13.19
C THR A 28 -40.13 -42.84 -14.32
N THR A 29 -40.76 -43.07 -15.47
CA THR A 29 -40.76 -42.15 -16.61
C THR A 29 -41.53 -40.87 -16.29
N GLU A 30 -42.57 -40.97 -15.45
CA GLU A 30 -43.31 -39.82 -14.91
C GLU A 30 -42.44 -38.87 -14.11
N HIS A 31 -41.76 -39.40 -13.09
CA HIS A 31 -40.82 -38.61 -12.29
C HIS A 31 -39.68 -38.03 -13.12
N GLN A 32 -39.22 -38.75 -14.15
CA GLN A 32 -38.12 -38.29 -15.00
C GLN A 32 -38.51 -37.12 -15.91
N LEU A 33 -39.70 -37.13 -16.48
CA LEU A 33 -40.19 -36.03 -17.31
C LEU A 33 -40.55 -34.79 -16.47
N GLU A 34 -41.04 -34.99 -15.24
CA GLU A 34 -41.16 -33.89 -14.27
C GLU A 34 -39.79 -33.30 -13.91
N SER A 35 -38.77 -34.14 -13.76
CA SER A 35 -37.40 -33.68 -13.50
C SER A 35 -36.85 -32.86 -14.67
N LEU A 36 -37.18 -33.23 -15.90
CA LEU A 36 -36.75 -32.53 -17.12
C LEU A 36 -37.27 -31.08 -17.18
N ILE A 37 -38.54 -30.82 -16.82
CA ILE A 37 -39.09 -29.46 -16.73
C ILE A 37 -38.18 -28.57 -15.88
N TRP A 38 -37.74 -29.11 -14.74
CA TRP A 38 -36.93 -28.39 -13.76
C TRP A 38 -35.52 -28.09 -14.27
N TYR A 39 -34.88 -29.04 -14.96
CA TYR A 39 -33.60 -28.78 -15.62
C TYR A 39 -33.69 -27.67 -16.66
N LEU A 40 -34.78 -27.62 -17.45
CA LEU A 40 -34.98 -26.57 -18.45
C LEU A 40 -35.16 -25.16 -17.82
N ASP A 41 -35.42 -25.07 -16.51
CA ASP A 41 -35.51 -23.82 -15.74
C ASP A 41 -34.26 -23.47 -14.93
N HIS A 42 -33.29 -24.38 -14.83
CA HIS A 42 -32.17 -24.18 -13.93
C HIS A 42 -31.20 -23.09 -14.45
N PRO A 43 -30.79 -22.09 -13.63
CA PRO A 43 -29.93 -20.99 -14.07
C PRO A 43 -28.61 -21.46 -14.70
N LYS A 44 -27.99 -22.52 -14.16
CA LYS A 44 -26.75 -23.10 -14.72
C LYS A 44 -26.92 -23.69 -16.13
N ILE A 45 -28.12 -24.09 -16.54
CA ILE A 45 -28.33 -24.63 -17.91
C ILE A 45 -28.38 -23.50 -18.94
N THR A 46 -28.77 -22.29 -18.55
CA THR A 46 -28.71 -21.11 -19.43
C THR A 46 -27.28 -20.70 -19.81
N GLU A 47 -26.28 -21.14 -19.03
CA GLU A 47 -24.85 -20.91 -19.29
C GLU A 47 -24.28 -21.88 -20.36
N TYR A 48 -25.02 -22.95 -20.74
CA TYR A 48 -24.58 -23.98 -21.68
C TYR A 48 -25.59 -24.21 -22.83
N PRO A 49 -25.70 -23.29 -23.81
CA PRO A 49 -26.74 -23.31 -24.85
C PRO A 49 -26.71 -24.54 -25.78
N LYS A 50 -25.53 -25.10 -26.09
CA LYS A 50 -25.41 -26.32 -26.93
C LYS A 50 -26.00 -27.56 -26.25
N LEU A 51 -25.90 -27.63 -24.93
CA LEU A 51 -26.41 -28.74 -24.14
C LEU A 51 -27.93 -28.67 -24.04
N LEU A 52 -28.47 -27.46 -23.85
CA LEU A 52 -29.91 -27.20 -23.87
C LEU A 52 -30.53 -27.67 -25.20
N GLU A 53 -29.85 -27.41 -26.32
CA GLU A 53 -30.25 -27.89 -27.64
C GLU A 53 -30.24 -29.42 -27.76
N GLU A 54 -29.22 -30.09 -27.23
CA GLU A 54 -29.15 -31.56 -27.22
C GLU A 54 -30.27 -32.18 -26.38
N VAL A 55 -30.57 -31.62 -25.21
CA VAL A 55 -31.64 -32.10 -24.32
C VAL A 55 -33.01 -31.92 -24.97
N ILE A 56 -33.26 -30.78 -25.61
CA ILE A 56 -34.49 -30.52 -26.39
C ILE A 56 -34.64 -31.54 -27.53
N ASN A 57 -33.56 -31.80 -28.27
CA ASN A 57 -33.58 -32.76 -29.38
C ASN A 57 -33.81 -34.20 -28.90
N LEU A 58 -33.25 -34.57 -27.75
CA LEU A 58 -33.47 -35.88 -27.14
C LEU A 58 -34.92 -36.03 -26.63
N TYR A 59 -35.52 -34.96 -26.07
CA TYR A 59 -36.94 -34.94 -25.70
C TYR A 59 -37.84 -35.16 -26.92
N LEU A 60 -37.60 -34.45 -28.03
CA LEU A 60 -38.39 -34.61 -29.26
C LEU A 60 -38.28 -36.04 -29.82
N LYS A 61 -37.09 -36.64 -29.82
CA LYS A 61 -36.90 -38.05 -30.20
C LYS A 61 -37.59 -39.03 -29.25
N ALA A 62 -37.56 -38.75 -27.95
CA ALA A 62 -38.26 -39.57 -26.96
C ALA A 62 -39.78 -39.48 -27.18
N ARG A 63 -40.31 -38.28 -27.46
CA ARG A 63 -41.71 -38.02 -27.79
C ARG A 63 -42.18 -38.82 -29.03
N GLU A 64 -41.38 -38.87 -30.09
CA GLU A 64 -41.68 -39.68 -31.29
C GLU A 64 -41.78 -41.19 -30.99
N SER A 65 -41.05 -41.65 -29.98
CA SER A 65 -41.05 -43.06 -29.54
C SER A 65 -42.05 -43.37 -28.41
N GLY A 66 -42.95 -42.45 -28.08
CA GLY A 66 -43.88 -42.61 -26.95
C GLY A 66 -43.17 -42.73 -25.59
N PHE A 67 -42.00 -42.09 -25.45
CA PHE A 67 -41.15 -42.08 -24.24
C PHE A 67 -40.65 -43.46 -23.78
N ILE A 68 -40.64 -44.46 -24.67
CA ILE A 68 -40.10 -45.81 -24.39
C ILE A 68 -38.57 -45.78 -24.20
N LYS A 69 -37.86 -44.83 -24.82
CA LYS A 69 -36.39 -44.72 -24.79
C LYS A 69 -35.91 -43.43 -24.14
N MET A 70 -36.19 -43.26 -22.85
CA MET A 70 -35.73 -42.10 -22.05
C MET A 70 -34.26 -42.17 -21.60
N GLU A 71 -33.61 -43.33 -21.72
CA GLU A 71 -32.23 -43.57 -21.28
C GLU A 71 -31.20 -42.58 -21.87
N GLY A 72 -31.44 -42.07 -23.08
CA GLY A 72 -30.57 -41.11 -23.74
C GLY A 72 -30.59 -39.70 -23.10
N ILE A 73 -31.77 -39.22 -22.68
CA ILE A 73 -31.92 -37.97 -21.94
C ILE A 73 -31.26 -38.11 -20.57
N ILE A 74 -31.52 -39.24 -19.89
CA ILE A 74 -31.02 -39.52 -18.55
C ILE A 74 -29.49 -39.61 -18.53
N ARG A 75 -28.87 -40.40 -19.42
CA ARG A 75 -27.41 -40.48 -19.50
C ARG A 75 -26.77 -39.13 -19.78
N LYS A 76 -27.43 -38.26 -20.56
CA LYS A 76 -26.90 -36.93 -20.86
C LYS A 76 -27.04 -35.98 -19.67
N LEU A 77 -28.13 -36.08 -18.91
CA LEU A 77 -28.30 -35.38 -17.63
C LEU A 77 -27.33 -35.89 -16.55
N ASP A 78 -27.09 -37.20 -16.46
CA ASP A 78 -26.12 -37.81 -15.53
C ASP A 78 -24.66 -37.50 -15.89
N GLN A 79 -24.36 -37.32 -17.19
CA GLN A 79 -23.05 -36.84 -17.66
C GLN A 79 -22.78 -35.39 -17.27
N LEU A 80 -23.82 -34.63 -16.90
CA LEU A 80 -23.62 -33.35 -16.25
C LEU A 80 -23.17 -33.65 -14.83
N GLN A 81 -21.95 -33.21 -14.50
CA GLN A 81 -21.48 -33.16 -13.12
C GLN A 81 -22.24 -32.15 -12.24
N ILE A 82 -23.49 -31.80 -12.60
CA ILE A 82 -24.41 -31.09 -11.73
C ILE A 82 -25.01 -32.17 -10.82
N LYS A 83 -24.30 -32.49 -9.73
CA LYS A 83 -24.87 -33.30 -8.64
C LYS A 83 -25.97 -32.47 -7.98
N LEU A 84 -27.19 -32.57 -8.48
CA LEU A 84 -28.36 -32.05 -7.78
C LEU A 84 -28.59 -32.90 -6.54
N GLY A 85 -28.33 -32.31 -5.37
CA GLY A 85 -28.43 -32.99 -4.10
C GLY A 85 -29.88 -33.12 -3.65
N LYS A 86 -30.13 -33.95 -2.63
CA LYS A 86 -31.44 -34.07 -1.95
C LYS A 86 -32.01 -32.72 -1.46
N HIS A 87 -31.19 -31.67 -1.39
CA HIS A 87 -31.54 -30.34 -0.89
C HIS A 87 -31.97 -29.34 -1.96
N ASP A 88 -31.96 -29.74 -3.24
CA ASP A 88 -32.55 -28.95 -4.34
C ASP A 88 -34.09 -29.13 -4.41
N TYR A 89 -34.66 -29.99 -3.54
CA TYR A 89 -36.05 -30.46 -3.53
C TYR A 89 -36.93 -29.91 -2.39
N GLU A 90 -36.60 -28.78 -1.77
CA GLU A 90 -37.54 -28.17 -0.82
C GLU A 90 -38.71 -27.54 -1.60
N LYS A 91 -39.77 -28.32 -1.84
CA LYS A 91 -41.10 -27.80 -2.17
C LYS A 91 -41.46 -26.76 -1.12
N GLU A 92 -41.95 -25.59 -1.54
CA GLU A 92 -42.40 -24.50 -0.66
C GLU A 92 -43.57 -24.87 0.28
N ASP A 93 -44.01 -26.13 0.28
CA ASP A 93 -45.17 -26.66 1.00
C ASP A 93 -44.86 -27.09 2.45
N GLU A 94 -43.62 -26.96 2.95
CA GLU A 94 -43.38 -27.12 4.39
C GLU A 94 -44.02 -25.95 5.17
N PRO A 95 -44.75 -26.21 6.28
CA PRO A 95 -45.37 -25.16 7.08
C PRO A 95 -44.29 -24.16 7.51
N LYS A 96 -44.41 -22.90 7.04
CA LYS A 96 -43.42 -21.83 7.25
C LYS A 96 -43.05 -21.76 8.74
N LYS A 97 -41.92 -22.38 9.12
CA LYS A 97 -41.37 -22.28 10.47
C LYS A 97 -41.20 -20.80 10.80
N LYS A 98 -41.62 -20.40 12.01
CA LYS A 98 -41.45 -19.02 12.47
C LYS A 98 -39.96 -18.69 12.54
N LEU A 99 -39.60 -17.51 12.05
CA LEU A 99 -38.23 -16.98 12.14
C LEU A 99 -37.78 -16.96 13.60
N LYS A 100 -36.58 -17.49 13.88
CA LYS A 100 -36.11 -17.67 15.26
C LYS A 100 -35.57 -16.42 15.90
N PHE A 101 -35.01 -15.50 15.11
CA PHE A 101 -34.26 -14.36 15.64
C PHE A 101 -34.91 -13.03 15.25
N ILE A 102 -34.79 -12.05 16.14
CA ILE A 102 -35.24 -10.68 15.88
C ILE A 102 -34.14 -9.90 15.13
N ASN A 103 -32.87 -10.10 15.48
CA ASN A 103 -31.72 -9.44 14.89
C ASN A 103 -30.72 -10.47 14.32
N TYR A 104 -30.87 -10.78 13.04
CA TYR A 104 -30.01 -11.72 12.30
C TYR A 104 -28.56 -11.23 12.14
N PRO A 105 -28.30 -9.98 11.73
CA PRO A 105 -26.92 -9.48 11.63
C PRO A 105 -26.12 -9.65 12.93
N GLN A 106 -26.74 -9.34 14.08
CA GLN A 106 -26.07 -9.53 15.37
C GLN A 106 -25.87 -11.01 15.70
N LYS A 107 -26.87 -11.86 15.44
CA LYS A 107 -26.76 -13.30 15.72
C LYS A 107 -25.72 -14.01 14.87
N ILE A 108 -25.55 -13.60 13.61
CA ILE A 108 -24.48 -14.07 12.72
C ILE A 108 -23.11 -13.74 13.34
N LYS A 109 -22.93 -12.50 13.83
CA LYS A 109 -21.70 -12.08 14.52
C LYS A 109 -21.45 -12.88 15.80
N ASP A 110 -22.48 -13.04 16.64
CA ASP A 110 -22.38 -13.83 17.89
C ASP A 110 -21.95 -15.27 17.60
N MET A 111 -22.57 -15.90 16.58
CA MET A 111 -22.28 -17.27 16.18
C MET A 111 -20.85 -17.39 15.65
N LYS A 112 -20.41 -16.46 14.81
CA LYS A 112 -19.02 -16.41 14.32
C LYS A 112 -18.04 -16.41 15.50
N VAL A 113 -18.18 -15.46 16.43
CA VAL A 113 -17.30 -15.36 17.61
C VAL A 113 -17.31 -16.64 18.44
N LYS A 114 -18.48 -17.26 18.62
CA LYS A 114 -18.63 -18.53 19.36
C LYS A 114 -17.84 -19.66 18.70
N ILE A 115 -17.88 -19.78 17.37
CA ILE A 115 -17.14 -20.82 16.63
C ILE A 115 -15.64 -20.52 16.67
N GLU A 116 -15.23 -19.27 16.48
CA GLU A 116 -13.83 -18.85 16.53
C GLU A 116 -13.18 -19.16 17.90
N LEU A 117 -13.85 -18.79 18.99
CA LEU A 117 -13.39 -19.09 20.35
C LEU A 117 -13.32 -20.61 20.61
N MET A 118 -14.28 -21.36 20.10
CA MET A 118 -14.29 -22.81 20.23
C MET A 118 -13.11 -23.44 19.49
N LEU A 119 -12.85 -23.04 18.23
CA LEU A 119 -11.72 -23.53 17.44
C LEU A 119 -10.36 -23.21 18.08
N GLN A 120 -10.26 -22.11 18.83
CA GLN A 120 -9.06 -21.71 19.57
C GLN A 120 -8.93 -22.40 20.94
N SER A 121 -9.97 -23.06 21.42
CA SER A 121 -9.95 -23.78 22.71
C SER A 121 -9.25 -25.15 22.57
N PRO A 122 -8.80 -25.76 23.69
CA PRO A 122 -8.21 -27.10 23.68
C PRO A 122 -9.11 -28.15 23.00
N TYR A 123 -10.43 -28.01 23.17
CA TYR A 123 -11.42 -28.84 22.51
C TYR A 123 -11.38 -28.68 20.99
N GLY A 124 -11.44 -27.44 20.49
CA GLY A 124 -11.40 -27.16 19.05
C GLY A 124 -10.10 -27.60 18.38
N THR A 125 -8.97 -27.44 19.07
CA THR A 125 -7.67 -27.91 18.57
C THR A 125 -7.56 -29.44 18.51
N SER A 126 -8.36 -30.15 19.31
CA SER A 126 -8.40 -31.63 19.32
C SER A 126 -9.36 -32.22 18.28
N LEU A 127 -10.18 -31.41 17.62
CA LEU A 127 -11.10 -31.87 16.58
C LEU A 127 -10.33 -32.41 15.36
N PRO A 128 -10.90 -33.39 14.63
CA PRO A 128 -10.32 -33.86 13.37
C PRO A 128 -10.14 -32.73 12.35
N GLU A 129 -9.08 -32.81 11.53
CA GLU A 129 -8.76 -31.76 10.54
C GLU A 129 -9.94 -31.39 9.65
N SER A 130 -10.58 -32.40 9.06
CA SER A 130 -11.73 -32.19 8.18
C SER A 130 -12.91 -31.46 8.87
N THR A 131 -13.06 -31.62 10.19
CA THR A 131 -14.08 -30.91 10.99
C THR A 131 -13.66 -29.47 11.21
N ARG A 132 -12.38 -29.22 11.52
CA ARG A 132 -11.83 -27.86 11.65
C ARG A 132 -11.97 -27.09 10.34
N GLU A 133 -11.58 -27.68 9.21
CA GLU A 133 -11.74 -27.08 7.87
C GLU A 133 -13.21 -26.75 7.55
N SER A 134 -14.13 -27.66 7.88
CA SER A 134 -15.58 -27.44 7.68
C SER A 134 -16.10 -26.27 8.54
N LEU A 135 -15.63 -26.14 9.78
CA LEU A 135 -16.00 -25.05 10.67
C LEU A 135 -15.39 -23.71 10.25
N ILE A 136 -14.15 -23.72 9.76
CA ILE A 136 -13.50 -22.54 9.16
C ILE A 136 -14.28 -22.10 7.91
N THR A 137 -14.68 -23.05 7.07
CA THR A 137 -15.52 -22.80 5.90
C THR A 137 -16.85 -22.17 6.31
N LEU A 138 -17.49 -22.67 7.36
CA LEU A 138 -18.68 -22.05 7.93
C LEU A 138 -18.42 -20.61 8.39
N ILE A 139 -17.35 -20.35 9.15
CA ILE A 139 -16.99 -18.99 9.59
C ILE A 139 -16.84 -18.05 8.39
N ASN A 140 -16.21 -18.50 7.32
CA ASN A 140 -16.06 -17.70 6.11
C ASN A 140 -17.42 -17.40 5.46
N TYR A 141 -18.34 -18.37 5.41
CA TYR A 141 -19.72 -18.15 4.96
C TYR A 141 -20.52 -17.21 5.87
N LEU A 142 -20.24 -17.16 7.17
CA LEU A 142 -20.86 -16.18 8.07
C LEU A 142 -20.46 -14.73 7.73
N ASN A 143 -19.40 -14.51 6.93
CA ASN A 143 -19.03 -13.19 6.40
C ASN A 143 -19.76 -12.84 5.09
N HIS A 144 -20.57 -13.75 4.53
CA HIS A 144 -21.17 -13.55 3.23
C HIS A 144 -22.21 -12.41 3.25
N PRO A 145 -22.13 -11.42 2.33
CA PRO A 145 -22.97 -10.22 2.37
C PRO A 145 -24.47 -10.52 2.22
N ASN A 146 -24.81 -11.61 1.52
CA ASN A 146 -26.22 -12.01 1.29
C ASN A 146 -26.80 -12.86 2.44
N LEU A 147 -26.00 -13.33 3.39
CA LEU A 147 -26.49 -14.20 4.48
C LEU A 147 -27.51 -13.50 5.40
N PRO A 148 -27.31 -12.24 5.85
CA PRO A 148 -28.28 -11.55 6.69
C PRO A 148 -29.66 -11.36 6.03
N SER A 149 -29.67 -11.29 4.70
CA SER A 149 -30.89 -11.20 3.90
C SER A 149 -31.64 -12.54 3.82
N ASN A 150 -30.92 -13.66 3.93
CA ASN A 150 -31.47 -15.01 3.86
C ASN A 150 -31.69 -15.61 5.27
N LYS A 151 -32.66 -15.04 6.00
CA LYS A 151 -32.97 -15.38 7.41
C LYS A 151 -33.26 -16.86 7.65
N ARG A 152 -33.97 -17.52 6.72
CA ARG A 152 -34.30 -18.95 6.83
C ARG A 152 -33.05 -19.82 6.73
N LEU A 153 -32.19 -19.50 5.77
CA LEU A 153 -30.90 -20.18 5.62
C LEU A 153 -30.09 -20.05 6.91
N PHE A 154 -30.05 -18.86 7.53
CA PHE A 154 -29.37 -18.71 8.82
C PHE A 154 -29.99 -19.52 9.95
N ASP A 155 -31.32 -19.60 10.04
CA ASP A 155 -32.00 -20.43 11.06
C ASP A 155 -31.61 -21.92 10.91
N GLU A 156 -31.56 -22.43 9.67
CA GLU A 156 -31.12 -23.79 9.35
C GLU A 156 -29.64 -23.99 9.71
N ILE A 157 -28.77 -23.05 9.34
CA ILE A 157 -27.35 -23.09 9.68
C ILE A 157 -27.16 -23.19 11.19
N TYR A 158 -27.89 -22.36 11.94
CA TYR A 158 -27.82 -22.32 13.39
C TYR A 158 -28.31 -23.64 14.01
N GLU A 159 -29.43 -24.20 13.51
CA GLU A 159 -29.95 -25.49 13.97
C GLU A 159 -28.94 -26.63 13.77
N VAL A 160 -28.43 -26.76 12.54
CA VAL A 160 -27.50 -27.85 12.18
C VAL A 160 -26.20 -27.70 12.96
N TYR A 161 -25.70 -26.48 13.17
CA TYR A 161 -24.51 -26.25 13.99
C TYR A 161 -24.72 -26.63 15.45
N GLU A 162 -25.81 -26.20 16.10
CA GLU A 162 -26.04 -26.54 17.52
C GLU A 162 -26.26 -28.05 17.70
N GLN A 163 -26.92 -28.72 16.75
CA GLN A 163 -27.04 -30.18 16.75
C GLN A 163 -25.68 -30.86 16.56
N ALA A 164 -24.88 -30.43 15.59
CA ALA A 164 -23.54 -30.97 15.36
C ALA A 164 -22.66 -30.77 16.60
N LYS A 165 -22.76 -29.63 17.27
CA LYS A 165 -22.05 -29.35 18.52
C LYS A 165 -22.53 -30.25 19.66
N ALA A 166 -23.84 -30.45 19.81
CA ALA A 166 -24.39 -31.33 20.85
C ALA A 166 -24.00 -32.80 20.66
N ASP A 167 -23.84 -33.22 19.39
CA ASP A 167 -23.38 -34.56 19.01
C ASP A 167 -21.84 -34.66 18.89
N ASP A 168 -21.07 -33.72 19.46
CA ASP A 168 -19.59 -33.67 19.42
C ASP A 168 -18.99 -33.81 18.01
N PHE A 169 -19.70 -33.30 17.00
CA PHE A 169 -19.34 -33.36 15.59
C PHE A 169 -19.12 -34.79 15.06
N LEU A 170 -19.70 -35.81 15.70
CA LEU A 170 -19.60 -37.21 15.25
C LEU A 170 -20.36 -37.44 13.93
N LYS A 171 -21.43 -36.68 13.68
CA LYS A 171 -22.25 -36.76 12.46
C LYS A 171 -21.96 -35.58 11.52
N MET A 172 -20.79 -35.58 10.90
CA MET A 172 -20.40 -34.51 9.98
C MET A 172 -21.18 -34.49 8.66
N GLN A 173 -21.92 -35.54 8.31
CA GLN A 173 -22.61 -35.60 7.02
C GLN A 173 -23.65 -34.49 6.88
N SER A 174 -24.54 -34.33 7.85
CA SER A 174 -25.55 -33.26 7.87
C SER A 174 -24.92 -31.87 7.92
N PHE A 175 -23.75 -31.73 8.56
CA PHE A 175 -23.00 -30.48 8.57
C PHE A 175 -22.39 -30.15 7.20
N LYS A 176 -21.83 -31.15 6.50
CA LYS A 176 -21.31 -31.01 5.14
C LYS A 176 -22.42 -30.73 4.14
N ASP A 177 -23.56 -31.40 4.28
CA ASP A 177 -24.74 -31.16 3.45
C ASP A 177 -25.28 -29.73 3.62
N MET A 178 -25.27 -29.21 4.86
CA MET A 178 -25.55 -27.81 5.14
C MET A 178 -24.54 -26.89 4.44
N LEU A 179 -23.23 -27.12 4.56
CA LEU A 179 -22.21 -26.29 3.88
C LEU A 179 -22.44 -26.22 2.37
N ASN A 180 -22.71 -27.37 1.74
CA ASN A 180 -23.07 -27.43 0.32
C ASN A 180 -24.32 -26.61 0.02
N LYS A 181 -25.35 -26.67 0.88
CA LYS A 181 -26.58 -25.87 0.73
C LYS A 181 -26.30 -24.37 0.84
N ILE A 182 -25.40 -23.95 1.73
CA ILE A 182 -24.97 -22.55 1.85
C ILE A 182 -24.29 -22.11 0.56
N GLU A 183 -23.34 -22.90 0.06
CA GLU A 183 -22.64 -22.62 -1.20
C GLU A 183 -23.62 -22.49 -2.38
N ILE A 184 -24.62 -23.36 -2.47
CA ILE A 184 -25.66 -23.30 -3.51
C ILE A 184 -26.51 -22.03 -3.39
N LYS A 185 -26.95 -21.68 -2.17
CA LYS A 185 -27.87 -20.55 -1.96
C LYS A 185 -27.18 -19.18 -1.96
N LEU A 186 -25.90 -19.10 -1.57
CA LEU A 186 -25.16 -17.84 -1.44
C LEU A 186 -24.11 -17.64 -2.52
N GLY A 187 -23.61 -18.71 -3.13
CA GLY A 187 -22.48 -18.71 -4.06
C GLY A 187 -21.19 -19.24 -3.41
N SER A 188 -20.15 -19.38 -4.23
CA SER A 188 -18.81 -19.74 -3.75
C SER A 188 -18.18 -18.60 -2.95
N LEU A 189 -17.30 -18.95 -2.01
CA LEU A 189 -16.55 -17.96 -1.23
C LEU A 189 -15.53 -17.24 -2.12
N SER A 190 -15.57 -15.91 -2.15
CA SER A 190 -14.48 -15.11 -2.70
C SER A 190 -13.31 -15.02 -1.71
N GLU A 191 -12.12 -14.65 -2.20
CA GLU A 191 -10.94 -14.46 -1.35
C GLU A 191 -11.18 -13.41 -0.25
N ASP A 192 -11.91 -12.33 -0.55
CA ASP A 192 -12.23 -11.27 0.43
C ASP A 192 -13.12 -11.75 1.59
N MET A 193 -13.84 -12.86 1.41
CA MET A 193 -14.72 -13.46 2.43
C MET A 193 -13.98 -14.43 3.36
N LYS A 194 -12.80 -14.92 2.95
CA LYS A 194 -11.94 -15.82 3.73
C LYS A 194 -11.14 -15.06 4.77
N GLN A 195 -11.84 -14.45 5.72
CA GLN A 195 -11.23 -13.57 6.72
C GLN A 195 -10.74 -14.30 7.98
N PHE A 196 -11.18 -15.54 8.21
CA PHE A 196 -10.69 -16.29 9.35
C PHE A 196 -9.25 -16.73 9.11
N LYS A 197 -8.37 -16.35 10.03
CA LYS A 197 -7.00 -16.86 10.10
C LYS A 197 -6.86 -17.81 11.29
N THR A 198 -6.23 -18.96 11.06
CA THR A 198 -5.90 -19.91 12.12
C THR A 198 -4.87 -19.31 13.09
N LEU A 199 -4.69 -19.94 14.27
CA LEU A 199 -3.65 -19.52 15.20
C LEU A 199 -2.25 -19.63 14.60
N GLU A 200 -2.01 -20.67 13.80
CA GLU A 200 -0.74 -20.90 13.10
C GLU A 200 -0.46 -19.79 12.08
N GLU A 201 -1.46 -19.41 11.29
CA GLU A 201 -1.32 -18.29 10.34
C GLU A 201 -1.06 -16.97 11.05
N LYS A 202 -1.77 -16.69 12.16
CA LYS A 202 -1.52 -15.49 12.98
C LYS A 202 -0.12 -15.49 13.59
N GLN A 203 0.37 -16.65 14.04
CA GLN A 203 1.73 -16.79 14.54
C GLN A 203 2.76 -16.56 13.44
N ALA A 204 2.54 -17.11 12.24
CA ALA A 204 3.41 -16.90 11.09
C ALA A 204 3.47 -15.42 10.66
N ASP A 205 2.33 -14.73 10.64
CA ASP A 205 2.26 -13.29 10.36
C ASP A 205 3.02 -12.48 11.42
N LEU A 206 2.82 -12.80 12.70
CA LEU A 206 3.49 -12.14 13.81
C LEU A 206 5.00 -12.38 13.78
N GLU A 207 5.46 -13.57 13.39
CA GLU A 207 6.89 -13.85 13.25
C GLU A 207 7.51 -13.06 12.10
N LYS A 208 6.81 -12.95 10.96
CA LYS A 208 7.23 -12.06 9.85
C LYS A 208 7.30 -10.60 10.28
N GLU A 209 6.35 -10.12 11.07
CA GLU A 209 6.38 -8.75 11.60
C GLU A 209 7.55 -8.54 12.56
N LYS A 210 7.87 -9.51 13.42
CA LYS A 210 9.06 -9.46 14.27
C LYS A 210 10.35 -9.43 13.46
N GLU A 211 10.46 -10.20 12.39
CA GLU A 211 11.62 -10.18 11.50
C GLU A 211 11.81 -8.80 10.87
N LYS A 212 10.73 -8.20 10.35
CA LYS A 212 10.76 -6.82 9.82
C LYS A 212 11.13 -5.80 10.88
N LEU A 213 10.66 -5.97 12.11
CA LEU A 213 11.00 -5.09 13.22
C LEU A 213 12.50 -5.19 13.54
N LYS A 214 13.05 -6.39 13.62
CA LYS A 214 14.48 -6.63 13.84
C LYS A 214 15.34 -6.03 12.72
N GLU A 215 14.87 -6.07 11.48
CA GLU A 215 15.56 -5.45 10.35
C GLU A 215 15.60 -3.92 10.51
N LYS A 216 14.46 -3.28 10.80
CA LYS A 216 14.39 -1.84 11.07
C LYS A 216 15.24 -1.40 12.27
N GLU A 217 15.33 -2.24 13.32
CA GLU A 217 16.19 -1.95 14.47
C GLU A 217 17.68 -1.92 14.07
N ARG A 218 18.12 -2.81 13.16
CA ARG A 218 19.50 -2.78 12.64
C ARG A 218 19.76 -1.54 11.80
N GLU A 219 18.86 -1.21 10.87
CA GLU A 219 18.98 -0.01 10.03
C GLU A 219 19.08 1.26 10.89
N LEU A 220 18.29 1.33 11.95
CA LEU A 220 18.29 2.47 12.87
C LEU A 220 19.61 2.56 13.67
N GLU A 221 20.21 1.43 14.03
CA GLU A 221 21.49 1.42 14.71
C GLU A 221 22.65 1.84 13.79
N GLU A 222 22.65 1.39 12.53
CA GLU A 222 23.60 1.86 11.50
C GLU A 222 23.47 3.36 11.26
N LEU A 223 22.24 3.88 11.19
CA LEU A 223 21.99 5.31 11.01
C LEU A 223 22.53 6.14 12.19
N LYS A 224 22.36 5.66 13.43
CA LYS A 224 22.93 6.32 14.61
C LYS A 224 24.46 6.34 14.57
N GLU A 225 25.09 5.22 14.19
CA GLU A 225 26.55 5.16 14.09
C GLU A 225 27.08 6.17 13.06
N ASN A 226 26.45 6.24 11.89
CA ASN A 226 26.79 7.21 10.85
C ASN A 226 26.61 8.65 11.31
N TYR A 227 25.49 8.96 11.97
CA TYR A 227 25.25 10.29 12.54
C TYR A 227 26.31 10.68 13.58
N MET A 228 26.72 9.74 14.44
CA MET A 228 27.77 10.00 15.43
C MET A 228 29.14 10.27 14.78
N LYS A 229 29.47 9.60 13.68
CA LYS A 229 30.68 9.87 12.90
C LYS A 229 30.64 11.26 12.25
N GLU A 230 29.56 11.58 11.57
CA GLU A 230 29.39 12.89 10.91
C GLU A 230 29.43 14.04 11.92
N LYS A 231 28.83 13.85 13.10
CA LYS A 231 28.92 14.82 14.19
C LYS A 231 30.36 15.03 14.68
N ALA A 232 31.12 13.95 14.83
CA ALA A 232 32.53 14.05 15.25
C ALA A 232 33.38 14.78 14.19
N ASP A 233 33.15 14.51 12.91
CA ASP A 233 33.85 15.20 11.81
C ASP A 233 33.53 16.70 11.79
N LEU A 234 32.26 17.07 12.00
CA LEU A 234 31.84 18.47 12.11
C LEU A 234 32.46 19.19 13.32
N ASP A 235 32.57 18.51 14.47
CA ASP A 235 33.21 19.08 15.66
C ASP A 235 34.70 19.39 15.38
N VAL A 236 35.40 18.51 14.65
CA VAL A 236 36.79 18.74 14.22
C VAL A 236 36.88 19.91 13.23
N GLU A 237 35.99 19.98 12.25
CA GLU A 237 35.95 21.08 11.28
C GLU A 237 35.71 22.43 11.98
N HIS A 238 34.79 22.48 12.94
CA HIS A 238 34.51 23.69 13.70
C HIS A 238 35.73 24.17 14.51
N GLN A 239 36.47 23.25 15.14
CA GLN A 239 37.71 23.59 15.84
C GLN A 239 38.77 24.17 14.90
N ASN A 240 38.94 23.58 13.72
CA ASN A 240 39.87 24.07 12.71
C ASN A 240 39.50 25.49 12.24
N LEU A 241 38.22 25.74 11.96
CA LEU A 241 37.72 27.06 11.58
C LEU A 241 37.95 28.10 12.69
N GLU A 242 37.81 27.74 13.97
CA GLU A 242 38.11 28.64 15.07
C GLU A 242 39.59 29.03 15.13
N VAL A 243 40.48 28.06 14.88
CA VAL A 243 41.93 28.31 14.79
C VAL A 243 42.26 29.23 13.61
N GLU A 244 41.67 29.00 12.44
CA GLU A 244 41.88 29.86 11.26
C GLU A 244 41.36 31.28 11.50
N ARG A 245 40.20 31.45 12.14
CA ARG A 245 39.67 32.76 12.52
C ARG A 245 40.62 33.52 13.44
N LYS A 246 41.19 32.85 14.45
CA LYS A 246 42.18 33.47 15.34
C LYS A 246 43.44 33.90 14.59
N LYS A 247 43.94 33.07 13.68
CA LYS A 247 45.08 33.41 12.82
C LYS A 247 44.79 34.61 11.93
N SER A 248 43.62 34.63 11.28
CA SER A 248 43.20 35.73 10.42
C SER A 248 43.07 37.05 11.19
N ALA A 249 42.48 37.01 12.39
CA ALA A 249 42.37 38.18 13.25
C ALA A 249 43.74 38.73 13.67
N GLN A 250 44.70 37.85 13.96
CA GLN A 250 46.08 38.25 14.29
C GLN A 250 46.76 38.92 13.09
N ILE A 251 46.65 38.34 11.88
CA ILE A 251 47.20 38.92 10.65
C ILE A 251 46.59 40.30 10.38
N GLN A 252 45.27 40.46 10.56
CA GLN A 252 44.62 41.76 10.38
C GLN A 252 45.13 42.81 11.38
N LYS A 253 45.41 42.41 12.62
CA LYS A 253 45.97 43.32 13.62
C LYS A 253 47.37 43.76 13.24
N GLU A 254 48.24 42.82 12.86
CA GLU A 254 49.62 43.11 12.42
C GLU A 254 49.64 44.02 11.19
N LEU A 255 48.71 43.81 10.24
CA LEU A 255 48.58 44.68 9.07
C LEU A 255 48.22 46.12 9.45
N ARG A 256 47.27 46.31 10.38
CA ARG A 256 46.90 47.66 10.86
C ARG A 256 48.07 48.36 11.55
N GLU A 257 48.83 47.64 12.38
CA GLU A 257 50.02 48.19 13.03
C GLU A 257 51.09 48.63 12.01
N GLN A 258 51.25 47.87 10.92
CA GLN A 258 52.14 48.25 9.81
C GLN A 258 51.63 49.48 9.04
N GLU A 259 50.32 49.56 8.76
CA GLU A 259 49.71 50.72 8.11
C GLU A 259 49.88 52.00 8.93
N GLU A 260 49.64 51.94 10.25
CA GLU A 260 49.83 53.07 11.16
C GLU A 260 51.29 53.54 11.18
N LYS A 261 52.24 52.60 11.21
CA LYS A 261 53.67 52.92 11.16
C LYS A 261 54.05 53.59 9.84
N LEU A 262 53.59 53.07 8.71
CA LEU A 262 53.85 53.66 7.39
C LEU A 262 53.27 55.07 7.26
N GLU A 263 52.09 55.32 7.83
CA GLU A 263 51.47 56.65 7.82
C GLU A 263 52.27 57.64 8.67
N GLN A 264 52.86 57.20 9.79
CA GLN A 264 53.76 58.02 10.59
C GLN A 264 55.07 58.31 9.84
N ASP A 265 55.71 57.30 9.26
CA ASP A 265 56.94 57.45 8.47
C ASP A 265 56.71 58.44 7.30
N LYS A 266 55.53 58.38 6.66
CA LYS A 266 55.15 59.30 5.58
C LYS A 266 55.06 60.75 6.05
N LYS A 267 54.45 61.00 7.22
CA LYS A 267 54.38 62.35 7.81
C LYS A 267 55.77 62.88 8.17
N ASP A 268 56.62 62.04 8.74
CA ASP A 268 57.98 62.44 9.12
C ASP A 268 58.80 62.81 7.87
N LEU A 269 58.70 62.02 6.79
CA LEU A 269 59.33 62.32 5.50
C LEU A 269 58.79 63.60 4.86
N GLU A 270 57.50 63.90 5.00
CA GLU A 270 56.90 65.14 4.48
C GLU A 270 57.43 66.38 5.24
N GLN A 271 57.57 66.28 6.56
CA GLN A 271 58.20 67.33 7.38
C GLN A 271 59.66 67.54 7.01
N GLU A 272 60.42 66.46 6.80
CA GLU A 272 61.82 66.53 6.38
C GLU A 272 61.95 67.18 4.99
N ARG A 273 61.07 66.85 4.05
CA ARG A 273 61.02 67.49 2.72
C ARG A 273 60.78 68.99 2.80
N GLU A 274 59.82 69.43 3.62
CA GLU A 274 59.54 70.86 3.81
C GLU A 274 60.71 71.59 4.48
N LYS A 275 61.39 70.95 5.45
CA LYS A 275 62.61 71.50 6.04
C LYS A 275 63.72 71.67 5.00
N ILE A 276 64.00 70.64 4.21
CA ILE A 276 65.00 70.69 3.13
C ILE A 276 64.65 71.79 2.11
N LYS A 277 63.37 72.00 1.81
CA LYS A 277 62.92 73.06 0.90
C LYS A 277 63.24 74.45 1.46
N LYS A 278 62.95 74.70 2.74
CA LYS A 278 63.30 75.96 3.42
C LYS A 278 64.81 76.17 3.47
N ASP A 279 65.58 75.13 3.80
CA ASP A 279 67.04 75.21 3.84
C ASP A 279 67.61 75.53 2.45
N LYS A 280 67.07 74.93 1.38
CA LYS A 280 67.44 75.25 0.00
C LYS A 280 67.14 76.70 -0.38
N GLU A 281 65.98 77.23 0.04
CA GLU A 281 65.62 78.64 -0.19
C GLU A 281 66.54 79.60 0.56
N ALA A 282 66.87 79.30 1.82
CA ALA A 282 67.81 80.08 2.63
C ALA A 282 69.22 80.09 1.99
N ILE A 283 69.75 78.92 1.62
CA ILE A 283 71.05 78.82 0.92
C ILE A 283 71.03 79.61 -0.40
N LYS A 284 69.92 79.62 -1.13
CA LYS A 284 69.78 80.40 -2.38
C LYS A 284 69.83 81.91 -2.11
N GLN A 285 69.22 82.37 -1.02
CA GLN A 285 69.29 83.78 -0.59
C GLN A 285 70.72 84.15 -0.16
N GLU A 286 71.35 83.36 0.71
CA GLU A 286 72.74 83.59 1.14
C GLU A 286 73.71 83.63 -0.04
N ARG A 287 73.56 82.74 -1.02
CA ARG A 287 74.35 82.77 -2.26
C ARG A 287 74.17 84.05 -3.05
N LYS A 288 72.93 84.58 -3.12
CA LYS A 288 72.64 85.84 -3.80
C LYS A 288 73.29 87.02 -3.08
N GLU A 289 73.18 87.08 -1.76
CA GLU A 289 73.82 88.12 -0.94
C GLU A 289 75.35 88.07 -1.04
N LEU A 290 75.95 86.88 -1.02
CA LEU A 290 77.38 86.69 -1.23
C LEU A 290 77.81 87.16 -2.62
N GLN A 291 77.01 86.89 -3.65
CA GLN A 291 77.28 87.36 -5.01
C GLN A 291 77.24 88.90 -5.08
N GLU A 292 76.22 89.53 -4.50
CA GLU A 292 76.11 91.01 -4.45
C GLU A 292 77.31 91.63 -3.71
N LYS A 293 77.73 91.05 -2.58
CA LYS A 293 78.93 91.49 -1.84
C LYS A 293 80.20 91.31 -2.67
N TRP A 294 80.33 90.23 -3.41
CA TRP A 294 81.48 89.96 -4.27
C TRP A 294 81.57 90.95 -5.43
N GLU A 295 80.44 91.25 -6.08
CA GLU A 295 80.36 92.29 -7.13
C GLU A 295 80.72 93.68 -6.57
N LEU A 296 80.30 94.00 -5.35
CA LEU A 296 80.66 95.25 -4.68
C LEU A 296 82.17 95.34 -4.41
N ILE A 297 82.78 94.28 -3.87
CA ILE A 297 84.24 94.21 -3.64
C ILE A 297 84.99 94.41 -4.95
N LYS A 298 84.60 93.69 -6.00
CA LYS A 298 85.21 93.83 -7.33
C LYS A 298 85.13 95.27 -7.85
N SER A 299 83.99 95.95 -7.66
CA SER A 299 83.84 97.35 -8.03
C SER A 299 84.74 98.31 -7.22
N PHE A 300 85.04 97.97 -5.95
CA PHE A 300 86.00 98.72 -5.14
C PHE A 300 87.43 98.47 -5.57
N GLU A 301 87.80 97.23 -5.87
CA GLU A 301 89.11 96.86 -6.42
C GLU A 301 89.40 97.63 -7.72
N GLU A 302 88.45 97.64 -8.67
CA GLU A 302 88.55 98.40 -9.92
C GLU A 302 88.70 99.93 -9.69
N LYS A 303 88.08 100.48 -8.64
CA LYS A 303 88.24 101.90 -8.27
C LYS A 303 89.61 102.20 -7.66
N ILE A 304 90.11 101.31 -6.79
CA ILE A 304 91.45 101.44 -6.20
C ILE A 304 92.51 101.36 -7.29
N GLU A 305 92.36 100.43 -8.24
CA GLU A 305 93.27 100.29 -9.38
C GLU A 305 93.33 101.57 -10.22
N LYS A 306 92.17 102.15 -10.57
CA LYS A 306 92.10 103.46 -11.26
C LYS A 306 92.72 104.61 -10.46
N LEU A 307 92.58 104.63 -9.13
CA LEU A 307 93.21 105.64 -8.28
C LEU A 307 94.74 105.49 -8.29
N ASN A 308 95.25 104.27 -8.18
CA ASN A 308 96.69 103.99 -8.24
C ASN A 308 97.29 104.36 -9.62
N GLU A 309 96.55 104.16 -10.72
CA GLU A 309 96.95 104.61 -12.06
C GLU A 309 96.99 106.15 -12.20
N LEU A 310 96.10 106.87 -11.51
CA LEU A 310 96.07 108.34 -11.48
C LEU A 310 97.20 108.92 -10.61
N GLU A 311 97.56 108.27 -9.52
CA GLU A 311 98.68 108.67 -8.67
C GLU A 311 100.05 108.36 -9.31
N SER A 312 100.15 107.32 -10.14
CA SER A 312 101.39 106.98 -10.87
C SER A 312 101.69 107.88 -12.08
N ASN A 313 100.75 108.77 -12.47
CA ASN A 313 100.87 109.70 -13.60
C ASN A 313 101.03 111.18 -13.17
N LYS A 314 101.32 111.44 -11.89
CA LYS A 314 101.69 112.77 -11.36
C LYS A 314 103.18 112.85 -11.04
#